data_AF-A0A9E5AD07-F1
#
_entry.id   AF-A0A9E5AD07-F1
#
_cell.length_a   1.000
_cell.length_b   1.000
_cell.length_c   1.000
_cell.angle_alpha   90.00
_cell.angle_beta   90.00
_cell.angle_gamma   90.00
#
_symmetry.space_group_name_H-M   'P 1'
#
loop_
_entity.id
_entity.type
_entity.pdbx_description
1 polymer ?
#
loop_
_entity_poly.entity_id
_entity_poly.type
_entity_poly.pdbx_seq_one_letter_code
_entity_poly.pdbx_strand_id
1 'polypeptide(L)'
;MGLLQPLHRALRAFVRGKVESIGAQAQEVPELQRRALHDSAARYFRLAAAYAQRRAGPALVLLAGLPASGKSTVAGTLAARAGAAYLSSDAVRKQLAGLDPRARAEGTFRGGLYDDAITERTYAELRRRAAAHLEAGAPVVLDATYASARQRAAALALAAERGVPALIAELRLTDDEARARMAARRDDPLRTSDATWELYQRQREAFEAVTAAEAPAHLVLDATQTPAALARAIARELPPAS
;
A
#
# COMPACT_ATOMS: atom_id res chain seq x y z
N MET A 1 -15.25 -8.47 16.95
CA MET A 1 -15.13 -7.70 18.21
C MET A 1 -13.92 -6.74 18.27
N GLY A 2 -13.36 -6.28 17.13
CA GLY A 2 -12.17 -5.41 17.07
C GLY A 2 -12.43 -3.93 16.71
N LEU A 3 -13.70 -3.54 16.52
CA LEU A 3 -14.08 -2.19 16.10
C LEU A 3 -14.08 -1.16 17.25
N LEU A 4 -14.45 -1.59 18.45
CA LEU A 4 -14.62 -0.68 19.60
C LEU A 4 -13.29 -0.18 20.18
N GLN A 5 -12.24 -1.01 20.17
CA GLN A 5 -11.01 -0.70 20.89
C GLN A 5 -10.24 0.51 20.31
N PRO A 6 -10.06 0.67 18.98
CA PRO A 6 -9.40 1.85 18.41
C PRO A 6 -10.24 3.12 18.55
N LEU A 7 -11.56 3.03 18.36
CA LEU A 7 -12.47 4.17 18.50
C LEU A 7 -12.52 4.67 19.96
N HIS A 8 -12.58 3.75 20.92
CA HIS A 8 -12.47 4.08 22.35
C HIS A 8 -11.14 4.76 22.68
N ARG A 9 -10.02 4.32 22.08
CA ARG A 9 -8.71 4.98 22.26
C ARG A 9 -8.68 6.38 21.65
N ALA A 10 -9.24 6.55 20.45
CA ALA A 10 -9.37 7.86 19.80
C ALA A 10 -10.20 8.83 20.67
N LEU A 11 -11.36 8.38 21.14
CA LEU A 11 -12.26 9.17 21.98
C LEU A 11 -11.61 9.54 23.32
N ARG A 12 -10.96 8.59 24.01
CA ARG A 12 -10.25 8.88 25.27
C ARG A 12 -9.11 9.87 25.07
N ALA A 13 -8.32 9.73 24.01
CA ALA A 13 -7.27 10.67 23.69
C ALA A 13 -7.85 12.07 23.40
N PHE A 14 -8.93 12.16 22.64
CA PHE A 14 -9.61 13.43 22.35
C PHE A 14 -10.14 14.10 23.62
N VAL A 15 -10.81 13.34 24.49
CA VAL A 15 -11.34 13.84 25.77
C VAL A 15 -10.20 14.34 26.67
N ARG A 16 -9.08 13.62 26.75
CA ARG A 16 -7.89 14.11 27.48
C ARG A 16 -7.35 15.40 26.88
N GLY A 17 -7.23 15.48 25.55
CA GLY A 17 -6.83 16.72 24.87
C GLY A 17 -7.72 17.90 25.24
N LYS A 18 -9.05 17.71 25.22
CA LYS A 18 -10.03 18.74 25.59
C LYS A 18 -9.89 19.20 27.05
N VAL A 19 -9.74 18.27 28.00
CA VAL A 19 -9.58 18.61 29.43
C VAL A 19 -8.30 19.42 29.66
N GLU A 20 -7.20 19.02 29.04
CA GLU A 20 -5.91 19.71 29.17
C GLU A 20 -5.96 21.10 28.52
N SER A 21 -6.68 21.27 27.40
CA SER A 21 -6.92 22.58 26.78
C SER A 21 -7.71 23.54 27.69
N ILE A 22 -8.70 23.05 28.45
CA ILE A 22 -9.43 23.86 29.42
C ILE A 22 -8.48 24.36 30.51
N GLY A 23 -7.63 23.47 31.04
CA GLY A 23 -6.62 23.85 32.04
C GLY A 23 -5.57 24.83 31.50
N ALA A 24 -5.20 24.71 30.22
CA ALA A 24 -4.27 25.64 29.57
C ALA A 24 -4.85 27.06 29.40
N GLN A 25 -6.17 27.22 29.43
CA GLN A 25 -6.87 28.51 29.30
C GLN A 25 -7.24 29.15 30.66
N ALA A 26 -7.16 28.39 31.76
CA ALA A 26 -7.51 28.88 33.08
C ALA A 26 -6.49 29.92 33.57
N GLN A 27 -6.95 31.17 33.79
CA GLN A 27 -6.08 32.28 34.20
C GLN A 27 -5.48 32.10 35.60
N GLU A 28 -6.11 31.27 36.43
CA GLU A 28 -5.68 30.93 37.79
C GLU A 28 -4.47 29.98 37.81
N VAL A 29 -4.13 29.37 36.66
CA VAL A 29 -3.01 28.42 36.54
C VAL A 29 -1.74 29.17 36.13
N PRO A 30 -0.58 28.92 36.77
CA PRO A 30 0.69 29.54 36.40
C PRO A 30 1.06 29.32 34.94
N GLU A 31 1.65 30.33 34.30
CA GLU A 31 1.99 30.33 32.87
C GLU A 31 2.79 29.10 32.42
N LEU A 32 3.80 28.70 33.18
CA LEU A 32 4.61 27.51 32.90
C LEU A 32 3.77 26.23 32.84
N GLN A 33 2.79 26.12 33.74
CA GLN A 33 1.90 24.96 33.81
C GLN A 33 0.84 25.00 32.70
N ARG A 34 0.33 26.20 32.34
CA ARG A 34 -0.52 26.37 31.16
C ARG A 34 0.17 25.93 29.87
N ARG A 35 1.45 26.28 29.69
CA ARG A 35 2.26 25.82 28.55
C ARG A 35 2.42 24.30 28.51
N ALA A 36 2.72 23.68 29.66
CA ALA A 36 2.82 22.22 29.75
C ALA A 36 1.49 21.52 29.42
N LEU A 37 0.37 22.06 29.88
CA LEU A 37 -0.98 21.59 29.56
C LEU A 37 -1.31 21.76 28.07
N HIS A 38 -0.92 22.89 27.47
CA HIS A 38 -1.04 23.12 26.03
C HIS A 38 -0.28 22.06 25.22
N ASP A 39 0.99 21.80 25.55
CA ASP A 39 1.80 20.80 24.85
C ASP A 39 1.25 19.37 25.05
N SER A 40 0.75 19.08 26.25
CA SER A 40 0.03 17.85 26.58
C SER A 40 -1.22 17.68 25.74
N ALA A 41 -2.06 18.71 25.64
CA ALA A 41 -3.26 18.72 24.81
C ALA A 41 -2.91 18.47 23.33
N ALA A 42 -1.90 19.15 22.79
CA ALA A 42 -1.44 18.95 21.42
C ALA A 42 -0.94 17.51 21.15
N ARG A 43 -0.29 16.86 22.14
CA ARG A 43 0.07 15.43 22.04
C ARG A 43 -1.17 14.55 22.00
N TYR A 44 -2.15 14.79 22.88
CA TYR A 44 -3.38 14.00 22.94
C TYR A 44 -4.24 14.15 21.68
N PHE A 45 -4.35 15.35 21.11
CA PHE A 45 -5.07 15.54 19.83
C PHE A 45 -4.36 14.85 18.68
N ARG A 46 -3.02 14.89 18.62
CA ARG A 46 -2.26 14.10 17.63
C ARG A 46 -2.50 12.60 17.79
N LEU A 47 -2.58 12.11 19.03
CA LEU A 47 -2.86 10.71 19.33
C LEU A 47 -4.30 10.32 18.93
N ALA A 48 -5.27 11.18 19.20
CA ALA A 48 -6.66 11.01 18.79
C ALA A 48 -6.78 10.93 17.27
N ALA A 49 -6.14 11.86 16.55
CA ALA A 49 -6.07 11.86 15.09
C ALA A 49 -5.40 10.58 14.56
N ALA A 50 -4.29 10.14 15.16
CA ALA A 50 -3.61 8.92 14.76
C ALA A 50 -4.47 7.66 14.97
N TYR A 51 -5.27 7.58 16.05
CA TYR A 51 -6.20 6.48 16.27
C TYR A 51 -7.42 6.53 15.33
N ALA A 52 -7.91 7.73 15.01
CA ALA A 52 -8.99 7.92 14.05
C ALA A 52 -8.54 7.55 12.61
N GLN A 53 -7.32 7.94 12.22
CA GLN A 53 -6.73 7.63 10.91
C GLN A 53 -6.38 6.15 10.74
N ARG A 54 -6.20 5.40 11.84
CA ARG A 54 -5.93 3.95 11.81
C ARG A 54 -7.11 3.09 11.36
N ARG A 55 -8.26 3.69 11.07
CA ARG A 55 -9.41 3.03 10.44
C ARG A 55 -9.68 3.67 9.09
N ALA A 56 -8.82 3.42 8.10
CA ALA A 56 -9.34 3.39 6.75
C ALA A 56 -10.33 2.21 6.72
N GLY A 57 -11.56 2.43 6.27
CA GLY A 57 -12.48 1.33 5.97
C GLY A 57 -11.88 0.39 4.91
N PRO A 58 -12.62 -0.64 4.47
CA PRO A 58 -12.17 -1.43 3.34
C PRO A 58 -11.92 -0.50 2.15
N ALA A 59 -10.75 -0.64 1.55
CA ALA A 59 -10.30 0.14 0.41
C ALA A 59 -9.22 -0.65 -0.33
N LEU A 60 -9.08 -0.41 -1.63
CA LEU A 60 -8.18 -1.14 -2.50
C LEU A 60 -7.11 -0.22 -3.09
N VAL A 61 -5.85 -0.50 -2.79
CA VAL A 61 -4.71 0.19 -3.43
C VAL A 61 -4.03 -0.77 -4.38
N LEU A 62 -3.97 -0.39 -5.66
CA LEU A 62 -3.20 -1.09 -6.69
C LEU A 62 -1.87 -0.38 -6.82
N LEU A 63 -0.77 -1.01 -6.40
CA LEU A 63 0.55 -0.51 -6.74
C LEU A 63 0.91 -0.99 -8.14
N ALA A 64 1.13 -0.07 -9.06
CA ALA A 64 1.54 -0.33 -10.43
C ALA A 64 2.96 0.19 -10.67
N GLY A 65 3.63 -0.38 -11.68
CA GLY A 65 4.95 0.09 -12.12
C GLY A 65 5.93 -1.06 -12.37
N LEU A 66 7.01 -0.75 -13.06
CA LEU A 66 7.98 -1.74 -13.51
C LEU A 66 8.76 -2.39 -12.35
N PRO A 67 9.39 -3.55 -12.57
CA PRO A 67 10.31 -4.12 -11.60
C PRO A 67 11.37 -3.11 -11.15
N ALA A 68 11.89 -3.27 -9.92
CA ALA A 68 12.85 -2.35 -9.29
C ALA A 68 12.34 -0.94 -8.91
N SER A 69 11.10 -0.56 -9.22
CA SER A 69 10.49 0.69 -8.75
C SER A 69 10.20 0.73 -7.24
N GLY A 70 10.42 -0.38 -6.51
CA GLY A 70 10.28 -0.39 -5.05
C GLY A 70 8.87 -0.61 -4.51
N LYS A 71 7.92 -1.04 -5.37
CA LYS A 71 6.52 -1.34 -5.00
C LYS A 71 6.41 -2.18 -3.74
N SER A 72 7.09 -3.31 -3.64
CA SER A 72 7.01 -4.21 -2.47
C SER A 72 7.44 -3.54 -1.16
N THR A 73 8.44 -2.63 -1.21
CA THR A 73 8.89 -1.87 -0.03
C THR A 73 7.84 -0.83 0.39
N VAL A 74 7.23 -0.14 -0.59
CA VAL A 74 6.14 0.80 -0.34
C VAL A 74 4.89 0.06 0.14
N ALA A 75 4.59 -1.11 -0.43
CA ALA A 75 3.47 -1.97 -0.06
C ALA A 75 3.55 -2.40 1.39
N GLY A 76 4.70 -2.93 1.82
CA GLY A 76 4.93 -3.33 3.21
C GLY A 76 4.80 -2.15 4.18
N THR A 77 5.39 -1.00 3.82
CA THR A 77 5.28 0.24 4.62
C THR A 77 3.82 0.71 4.73
N LEU A 78 3.10 0.74 3.62
CA LEU A 78 1.71 1.17 3.56
C LEU A 78 0.81 0.21 4.35
N ALA A 79 0.97 -1.09 4.15
CA ALA A 79 0.22 -2.12 4.85
C ALA A 79 0.41 -2.06 6.37
N ALA A 80 1.66 -1.92 6.83
CA ALA A 80 1.96 -1.79 8.25
C ALA A 80 1.35 -0.52 8.88
N ARG A 81 1.29 0.59 8.13
CA ARG A 81 0.74 1.85 8.62
C ARG A 81 -0.79 1.86 8.62
N ALA A 82 -1.40 1.35 7.55
CA ALA A 82 -2.84 1.34 7.35
C ALA A 82 -3.55 0.13 7.99
N GLY A 83 -2.80 -0.86 8.46
CA GLY A 83 -3.38 -2.14 8.90
C GLY A 83 -3.99 -2.92 7.72
N ALA A 84 -3.43 -2.74 6.52
CA ALA A 84 -3.94 -3.37 5.31
C ALA A 84 -3.38 -4.78 5.10
N ALA A 85 -4.16 -5.63 4.44
CA ALA A 85 -3.66 -6.89 3.91
C ALA A 85 -2.71 -6.60 2.75
N TYR A 86 -1.50 -7.17 2.80
CA TYR A 86 -0.51 -7.06 1.75
C TYR A 86 -0.51 -8.32 0.90
N LEU A 87 -0.83 -8.18 -0.39
CA LEU A 87 -0.89 -9.29 -1.34
C LEU A 87 0.08 -9.03 -2.50
N SER A 88 1.08 -9.90 -2.67
CA SER A 88 2.11 -9.80 -3.70
C SER A 88 1.89 -10.82 -4.81
N SER A 89 1.92 -10.37 -6.06
CA SER A 89 1.82 -11.27 -7.23
C SER A 89 2.96 -12.27 -7.30
N ASP A 90 4.19 -11.88 -6.94
CA ASP A 90 5.34 -12.79 -6.94
C ASP A 90 5.18 -13.90 -5.88
N ALA A 91 4.66 -13.55 -4.69
CA ALA A 91 4.38 -14.54 -3.65
C ALA A 91 3.24 -15.49 -4.06
N VAL A 92 2.15 -14.96 -4.64
CA VAL A 92 1.03 -15.78 -5.12
C VAL A 92 1.47 -16.70 -6.27
N ARG A 93 2.26 -16.16 -7.22
CA ARG A 93 2.82 -16.91 -8.36
C ARG A 93 3.65 -18.11 -7.89
N LYS A 94 4.51 -17.91 -6.90
CA LYS A 94 5.30 -18.99 -6.27
C LYS A 94 4.42 -20.03 -5.60
N GLN A 95 3.44 -19.60 -4.80
CA GLN A 95 2.53 -20.52 -4.13
C GLN A 95 1.72 -21.37 -5.12
N LEU A 96 1.23 -20.78 -6.20
CA LEU A 96 0.50 -21.51 -7.25
C LEU A 96 1.38 -22.52 -7.99
N ALA A 97 2.70 -22.30 -8.00
CA ALA A 97 3.69 -23.22 -8.55
C ALA A 97 4.25 -24.22 -7.51
N GLY A 98 3.71 -24.24 -6.28
CA GLY A 98 4.18 -25.14 -5.21
C GLY A 98 5.52 -24.75 -4.58
N LEU A 99 6.01 -23.53 -4.83
CA LEU A 99 7.24 -23.01 -4.24
C LEU A 99 6.99 -22.29 -2.92
N ASP A 100 8.02 -22.23 -2.08
CA ASP A 100 8.02 -21.31 -0.95
C ASP A 100 7.90 -19.86 -1.47
N PRO A 101 6.87 -19.09 -1.06
CA PRO A 101 6.71 -17.70 -1.46
C PRO A 101 7.90 -16.78 -1.08
N ARG A 102 8.75 -17.20 -0.14
CA ARG A 102 9.98 -16.48 0.23
C ARG A 102 11.22 -16.94 -0.53
N ALA A 103 11.19 -18.13 -1.14
CA ALA A 103 12.31 -18.65 -1.92
C ALA A 103 12.43 -17.95 -3.28
N ARG A 104 13.63 -17.96 -3.85
CA ARG A 104 13.86 -17.51 -5.24
C ARG A 104 13.52 -18.63 -6.20
N ALA A 105 12.87 -18.29 -7.31
CA ALA A 105 12.76 -19.22 -8.43
C ALA A 105 14.08 -19.21 -9.23
N GLU A 106 14.61 -20.36 -9.66
CA GLU A 106 15.89 -20.43 -10.39
C GLU A 106 15.70 -20.94 -11.84
N GLY A 107 16.58 -20.51 -12.74
CA GLY A 107 16.71 -21.06 -14.11
C GLY A 107 15.45 -20.97 -14.99
N THR A 108 15.24 -22.00 -15.81
CA THR A 108 14.09 -22.15 -16.73
C THR A 108 12.74 -22.16 -16.01
N PHE A 109 12.69 -22.61 -14.75
CA PHE A 109 11.48 -22.60 -13.93
C PHE A 109 11.00 -21.16 -13.70
N ARG A 110 11.92 -20.20 -13.56
CA ARG A 110 11.59 -18.76 -13.47
C ARG A 110 10.94 -18.24 -14.75
N GLY A 111 11.32 -18.73 -15.92
CA GLY A 111 10.73 -18.33 -17.21
C GLY A 111 9.25 -18.67 -17.31
N GLY A 112 8.89 -19.93 -17.01
CA GLY A 112 7.50 -20.42 -17.09
C GLY A 112 6.55 -19.82 -16.05
N LEU A 113 7.07 -19.27 -14.94
CA LEU A 113 6.25 -18.59 -13.93
C LEU A 113 5.58 -17.30 -14.46
N TYR A 114 6.09 -16.73 -15.56
CA TYR A 114 5.58 -15.51 -16.16
C TYR A 114 4.89 -15.73 -17.52
N ASP A 115 4.52 -16.99 -17.83
CA ASP A 115 3.68 -17.29 -18.99
C ASP A 115 2.27 -16.74 -18.79
N ASP A 116 1.55 -16.48 -19.88
CA ASP A 116 0.24 -15.81 -19.85
C ASP A 116 -0.79 -16.57 -19.01
N ALA A 117 -0.84 -17.89 -19.12
CA ALA A 117 -1.77 -18.73 -18.35
C ALA A 117 -1.49 -18.67 -16.83
N ILE A 118 -0.21 -18.67 -16.43
CA ILE A 118 0.18 -18.55 -15.01
C ILE A 118 -0.06 -17.14 -14.51
N THR A 119 0.20 -16.14 -15.36
CA THR A 119 -0.09 -14.73 -15.06
C THR A 119 -1.58 -14.54 -14.82
N GLU A 120 -2.46 -15.02 -15.71
CA GLU A 120 -3.91 -14.90 -15.52
C GLU A 120 -4.38 -15.54 -14.21
N ARG A 121 -3.92 -16.78 -13.94
CA ARG A 121 -4.23 -17.49 -12.69
C ARG A 121 -3.74 -16.74 -11.45
N THR A 122 -2.55 -16.15 -11.52
CA THR A 122 -1.96 -15.36 -10.42
C THR A 122 -2.81 -14.13 -10.11
N TYR A 123 -3.20 -13.36 -11.13
CA TYR A 123 -4.01 -12.16 -10.93
C TYR A 123 -5.45 -12.51 -10.50
N ALA A 124 -6.03 -13.59 -11.01
CA ALA A 124 -7.32 -14.09 -10.53
C ALA A 124 -7.28 -14.47 -9.05
N GLU A 125 -6.24 -15.20 -8.62
CA GLU A 125 -6.07 -15.57 -7.21
C GLU A 125 -5.80 -14.35 -6.31
N LEU A 126 -5.04 -13.35 -6.79
CA LEU A 126 -4.87 -12.08 -6.08
C LEU A 126 -6.21 -11.39 -5.84
N ARG A 127 -7.06 -11.28 -6.87
CA ARG A 127 -8.39 -10.68 -6.74
C ARG A 127 -9.27 -11.46 -5.78
N ARG A 128 -9.26 -12.80 -5.84
CA ARG A 128 -10.02 -13.66 -4.92
C ARG A 128 -9.61 -13.44 -3.47
N ARG A 129 -8.30 -13.36 -3.19
CA ARG A 129 -7.80 -13.08 -1.83
C ARG A 129 -8.13 -11.66 -1.37
N ALA A 130 -8.01 -10.68 -2.26
CA ALA A 130 -8.39 -9.30 -1.97
C ALA A 130 -9.88 -9.19 -1.60
N ALA A 131 -10.76 -9.87 -2.34
CA ALA A 131 -12.19 -9.90 -2.06
C ALA A 131 -12.50 -10.31 -0.61
N ALA A 132 -11.88 -11.41 -0.15
CA ALA A 132 -12.08 -11.91 1.22
C ALA A 132 -11.63 -10.91 2.30
N HIS A 133 -10.54 -10.18 2.08
CA HIS A 133 -10.09 -9.14 3.00
C HIS A 133 -10.98 -7.90 3.00
N LEU A 134 -11.45 -7.48 1.82
CA LEU A 134 -12.37 -6.36 1.68
C LEU A 134 -13.73 -6.66 2.35
N GLU A 135 -14.25 -7.87 2.17
CA GLU A 135 -15.48 -8.36 2.83
C GLU A 135 -15.33 -8.42 4.36
N ALA A 136 -14.13 -8.72 4.86
CA ALA A 136 -13.81 -8.64 6.28
C ALA A 136 -13.62 -7.20 6.80
N GLY A 137 -13.78 -6.18 5.95
CA GLY A 137 -13.65 -4.77 6.30
C GLY A 137 -12.20 -4.28 6.42
N ALA A 138 -11.23 -5.01 5.87
CA ALA A 138 -9.82 -4.63 5.91
C ALA A 138 -9.40 -3.95 4.60
N PRO A 139 -8.56 -2.89 4.65
CA PRO A 139 -7.95 -2.34 3.45
C PRO A 139 -6.98 -3.37 2.84
N VAL A 140 -6.78 -3.29 1.53
CA VAL A 140 -5.93 -4.22 0.76
C VAL A 140 -4.96 -3.44 -0.11
N VAL A 141 -3.70 -3.86 -0.09
CA VAL A 141 -2.66 -3.39 -1.01
C VAL A 141 -2.28 -4.55 -1.93
N LEU A 142 -2.55 -4.38 -3.23
CA LEU A 142 -2.13 -5.29 -4.28
C LEU A 142 -0.80 -4.83 -4.87
N ASP A 143 0.25 -5.64 -4.71
CA ASP A 143 1.58 -5.41 -5.27
C ASP A 143 1.83 -6.33 -6.47
N ALA A 144 1.73 -5.75 -7.66
CA ALA A 144 2.04 -6.40 -8.92
C ALA A 144 2.58 -5.36 -9.91
N THR A 145 3.08 -5.81 -11.06
CA THR A 145 3.47 -4.86 -12.13
C THR A 145 2.26 -4.09 -12.65
N TYR A 146 1.11 -4.77 -12.80
CA TYR A 146 -0.11 -4.21 -13.40
C TYR A 146 0.14 -3.55 -14.77
N ALA A 147 0.95 -4.22 -15.61
CA ALA A 147 1.30 -3.75 -16.95
C ALA A 147 0.09 -3.64 -17.89
N SER A 148 -0.91 -4.52 -17.76
CA SER A 148 -2.09 -4.53 -18.64
C SER A 148 -3.28 -3.77 -18.04
N ALA A 149 -3.93 -2.92 -18.84
CA ALA A 149 -5.15 -2.20 -18.45
C ALA A 149 -6.29 -3.18 -18.12
N ARG A 150 -6.37 -4.32 -18.81
CA ARG A 150 -7.37 -5.37 -18.50
C ARG A 150 -7.24 -5.88 -17.06
N GLN A 151 -6.00 -6.11 -16.59
CA GLN A 151 -5.77 -6.57 -15.22
C GLN A 151 -6.08 -5.49 -14.18
N ARG A 152 -5.79 -4.22 -14.50
CA ARG A 152 -6.15 -3.08 -13.66
C ARG A 152 -7.68 -2.93 -13.57
N ALA A 153 -8.37 -2.94 -14.70
CA ALA A 153 -9.83 -2.88 -14.77
C ALA A 153 -10.50 -4.01 -13.97
N ALA A 154 -10.03 -5.26 -14.09
CA ALA A 154 -10.56 -6.38 -13.33
C ALA A 154 -10.38 -6.22 -11.80
N ALA A 155 -9.27 -5.63 -11.36
CA ALA A 155 -9.03 -5.34 -9.95
C ALA A 155 -9.85 -4.14 -9.45
N LEU A 156 -10.10 -3.12 -10.29
CA LEU A 156 -10.97 -1.99 -9.94
C LEU A 156 -12.45 -2.39 -9.92
N ALA A 157 -12.88 -3.28 -10.81
CA ALA A 157 -14.24 -3.83 -10.80
C ALA A 157 -14.56 -4.51 -9.46
N LEU A 158 -13.60 -5.26 -8.89
CA LEU A 158 -13.73 -5.86 -7.56
C LEU A 158 -14.09 -4.83 -6.48
N ALA A 159 -13.46 -3.65 -6.53
CA ALA A 159 -13.72 -2.57 -5.58
C ALA A 159 -15.07 -1.91 -5.83
N ALA A 160 -15.40 -1.64 -7.10
CA ALA A 160 -16.67 -1.05 -7.51
C ALA A 160 -17.87 -1.93 -7.12
N GLU A 161 -17.81 -3.24 -7.38
CA GLU A 161 -18.85 -4.22 -7.00
C GLU A 161 -19.13 -4.25 -5.50
N ARG A 162 -18.15 -3.89 -4.68
CA ARG A 162 -18.23 -3.89 -3.21
C ARG A 162 -18.46 -2.49 -2.63
N GLY A 163 -18.57 -1.46 -3.47
CA GLY A 163 -18.71 -0.08 -3.03
C GLY A 163 -17.53 0.43 -2.20
N VAL A 164 -16.33 -0.12 -2.40
CA VAL A 164 -15.14 0.29 -1.65
C VAL A 164 -14.26 1.23 -2.47
N PRO A 165 -13.62 2.24 -1.86
CA PRO A 165 -12.70 3.13 -2.56
C PRO A 165 -11.54 2.37 -3.19
N ALA A 166 -11.11 2.82 -4.37
CA ALA A 166 -9.93 2.29 -5.04
C ALA A 166 -9.02 3.39 -5.57
N LEU A 167 -7.71 3.11 -5.57
CA LEU A 167 -6.66 3.99 -6.07
C LEU A 167 -5.60 3.17 -6.82
N ILE A 168 -5.20 3.63 -8.00
CA ILE A 168 -3.97 3.16 -8.65
C ILE A 168 -2.83 4.09 -8.22
N ALA A 169 -1.80 3.55 -7.58
CA ALA A 169 -0.55 4.25 -7.29
C ALA A 169 0.55 3.71 -8.20
N GLU A 170 0.92 4.49 -9.21
CA GLU A 170 1.94 4.13 -10.20
C GLU A 170 3.31 4.66 -9.78
N LEU A 171 4.23 3.76 -9.45
CA LEU A 171 5.61 4.11 -9.10
C LEU A 171 6.46 4.15 -10.37
N ARG A 172 6.94 5.35 -10.72
CA ARG A 172 7.78 5.60 -11.89
C ARG A 172 9.23 5.77 -11.52
N LEU A 173 10.09 5.23 -12.37
CA LEU A 173 11.54 5.30 -12.29
C LEU A 173 12.08 5.35 -13.72
N THR A 174 13.20 6.03 -13.96
CA THR A 174 13.87 5.96 -15.26
C THR A 174 14.52 4.60 -15.49
N ASP A 175 14.78 4.25 -16.74
CA ASP A 175 15.44 3.00 -17.09
C ASP A 175 16.85 2.88 -16.50
N ASP A 176 17.60 3.99 -16.47
CA ASP A 176 18.95 4.03 -15.90
C ASP A 176 18.93 3.79 -14.39
N GLU A 177 18.00 4.43 -13.67
CA GLU A 177 17.81 4.22 -12.24
C GLU A 177 17.32 2.79 -11.93
N ALA A 178 16.42 2.24 -12.75
CA ALA A 178 15.95 0.87 -12.61
C ALA A 178 17.11 -0.12 -12.78
N ARG A 179 17.93 0.07 -13.83
CA ARG A 179 19.11 -0.73 -14.10
C ARG A 179 20.13 -0.64 -12.95
N ALA A 180 20.41 0.56 -12.45
CA ALA A 180 21.31 0.78 -11.33
C ALA A 180 20.81 0.06 -10.06
N ARG A 181 19.51 0.14 -9.75
CA ARG A 181 18.90 -0.56 -8.59
C ARG A 181 18.95 -2.07 -8.73
N MET A 182 18.69 -2.60 -9.92
CA MET A 182 18.77 -4.05 -10.17
C MET A 182 20.20 -4.57 -10.03
N ALA A 183 21.18 -3.81 -10.52
CA ALA A 183 22.60 -4.12 -10.38
C ALA A 183 23.06 -4.11 -8.92
N ALA A 184 22.72 -3.04 -8.18
CA ALA A 184 23.09 -2.90 -6.76
C ALA A 184 22.50 -3.99 -5.85
N ARG A 185 21.39 -4.62 -6.27
CA ARG A 185 20.70 -5.68 -5.53
C ARG A 185 20.99 -7.08 -6.08
N ARG A 186 21.96 -7.24 -6.97
CA ARG A 186 22.29 -8.54 -7.56
C ARG A 186 22.71 -9.55 -6.48
N ASP A 187 23.46 -9.08 -5.48
CA ASP A 187 24.04 -9.90 -4.42
C ASP A 187 23.34 -9.73 -3.06
N ASP A 188 22.23 -8.99 -3.01
CA ASP A 188 21.46 -8.80 -1.77
C ASP A 188 20.70 -10.10 -1.43
N PRO A 189 21.00 -10.79 -0.32
CA PRO A 189 20.32 -12.03 0.06
C PRO A 189 18.85 -11.82 0.45
N LEU A 190 18.42 -10.59 0.77
CA LEU A 190 17.04 -10.25 1.14
C LEU A 190 16.14 -9.92 -0.06
N ARG A 191 16.68 -9.95 -1.29
CA ARG A 191 15.90 -9.70 -2.50
C ARG A 191 14.89 -10.84 -2.75
N THR A 192 13.61 -10.50 -2.72
CA THR A 192 12.48 -11.44 -2.95
C THR A 192 11.94 -11.43 -4.38
N SER A 193 12.25 -10.39 -5.17
CA SER A 193 11.80 -10.28 -6.57
C SER A 193 12.73 -11.05 -7.51
N ASP A 194 12.10 -11.84 -8.39
CA ASP A 194 12.76 -12.68 -9.38
C ASP A 194 13.00 -11.96 -10.73
N ALA A 195 12.74 -10.66 -10.81
CA ALA A 195 12.90 -9.92 -12.05
C ALA A 195 14.35 -9.91 -12.55
N THR A 196 14.54 -10.32 -13.80
CA THR A 196 15.78 -10.14 -14.58
C THR A 196 15.67 -8.90 -15.46
N TRP A 197 16.78 -8.44 -16.03
CA TRP A 197 16.77 -7.29 -16.94
C TRP A 197 15.92 -7.58 -18.18
N GLU A 198 15.98 -8.80 -18.70
CA GLU A 198 15.18 -9.26 -19.85
C GLU A 198 13.68 -9.23 -19.51
N LEU A 199 13.29 -9.65 -18.29
CA LEU A 199 11.91 -9.54 -17.83
C LEU A 199 11.49 -8.07 -17.66
N TYR A 200 12.37 -7.20 -17.18
CA TYR A 200 12.12 -5.77 -17.10
C TYR A 200 11.82 -5.19 -18.49
N GLN A 201 12.66 -5.47 -19.49
CA GLN A 201 12.45 -4.98 -20.87
C GLN A 201 11.11 -5.45 -21.43
N ARG A 202 10.80 -6.75 -21.31
CA ARG A 202 9.51 -7.31 -21.73
C ARG A 202 8.32 -6.62 -21.03
N GLN A 203 8.42 -6.41 -19.72
CA GLN A 203 7.35 -5.76 -18.96
C GLN A 203 7.21 -4.27 -19.31
N ARG A 204 8.31 -3.59 -19.65
CA ARG A 204 8.29 -2.19 -20.13
C ARG A 204 7.59 -2.09 -21.47
N GLU A 205 7.94 -2.96 -22.41
CA GLU A 205 7.33 -2.99 -23.75
C GLU A 205 5.83 -3.31 -23.68
N ALA A 206 5.44 -4.20 -22.76
CA ALA A 206 4.04 -4.56 -22.54
C ALA A 206 3.28 -3.62 -21.58
N PHE A 207 3.93 -2.55 -21.06
CA PHE A 207 3.27 -1.67 -20.09
C PHE A 207 2.31 -0.71 -20.80
N GLU A 208 1.03 -1.00 -20.69
CA GLU A 208 -0.04 -0.11 -21.13
C GLU A 208 -0.13 1.08 -20.16
N ALA A 209 0.06 2.29 -20.67
CA ALA A 209 0.00 3.51 -19.87
C ALA A 209 -1.32 3.60 -19.08
N VAL A 210 -1.23 4.02 -17.82
CA VAL A 210 -2.43 4.24 -17.00
C VAL A 210 -3.10 5.52 -17.48
N THR A 211 -4.37 5.40 -17.88
CA THR A 211 -5.17 6.51 -18.40
C THR A 211 -6.19 7.00 -17.38
N ALA A 212 -6.61 8.25 -17.50
CA ALA A 212 -7.63 8.84 -16.63
C ALA A 212 -9.01 8.16 -16.73
N ALA A 213 -9.26 7.38 -17.79
CA ALA A 213 -10.50 6.63 -17.98
C ALA A 213 -10.57 5.35 -17.14
N GLU A 214 -9.43 4.83 -16.66
CA GLU A 214 -9.37 3.54 -15.98
C GLU A 214 -9.77 3.60 -14.51
N ALA A 215 -9.45 4.69 -13.82
CA ALA A 215 -9.68 4.80 -12.39
C ALA A 215 -10.20 6.20 -12.01
N PRO A 216 -11.13 6.29 -11.05
CA PRO A 216 -11.55 7.57 -10.49
C PRO A 216 -10.41 8.27 -9.74
N ALA A 217 -9.37 7.53 -9.32
CA ALA A 217 -8.16 8.07 -8.71
C ALA A 217 -6.92 7.33 -9.21
N HIS A 218 -5.98 8.09 -9.80
CA HIS A 218 -4.66 7.64 -10.24
C HIS A 218 -3.59 8.61 -9.71
N LEU A 219 -2.63 8.06 -8.97
CA LEU A 219 -1.52 8.81 -8.38
C LEU A 219 -0.20 8.33 -8.98
N VAL A 220 0.50 9.23 -9.66
CA VAL A 220 1.85 8.98 -10.16
C VAL A 220 2.86 9.39 -9.09
N LEU A 221 3.79 8.48 -8.77
CA LEU A 221 4.76 8.63 -7.70
C LEU A 221 6.18 8.48 -8.22
N ASP A 222 7.05 9.40 -7.82
CA ASP A 222 8.48 9.29 -8.04
C ASP A 222 9.08 8.22 -7.11
N ALA A 223 9.50 7.10 -7.70
CA ALA A 223 10.04 5.96 -6.98
C ALA A 223 11.43 6.22 -6.34
N THR A 224 12.04 7.39 -6.55
CA THR A 224 13.28 7.82 -5.87
C THR A 224 13.01 8.29 -4.43
N GLN A 225 11.78 8.68 -4.12
CA GLN A 225 11.41 9.13 -2.79
C GLN A 225 11.41 8.00 -1.75
N THR A 226 11.49 8.38 -0.47
CA THR A 226 11.50 7.39 0.61
C THR A 226 10.17 6.62 0.69
N PRO A 227 10.18 5.31 1.03
CA PRO A 227 8.94 4.52 1.15
C PRO A 227 7.92 5.12 2.12
N ALA A 228 8.39 5.78 3.18
CA ALA A 228 7.53 6.46 4.16
C ALA A 228 6.87 7.73 3.61
N ALA A 229 7.53 8.46 2.68
CA ALA A 229 6.91 9.58 1.98
C ALA A 229 5.84 9.09 1.00
N LEU A 230 6.18 8.07 0.20
CA LEU A 230 5.27 7.46 -0.78
C LEU A 230 4.03 6.87 -0.12
N ALA A 231 4.18 6.07 0.93
CA ALA A 231 3.06 5.52 1.67
C ALA A 231 2.14 6.60 2.29
N ARG A 232 2.71 7.73 2.72
CA ARG A 232 1.91 8.88 3.20
C ARG A 232 1.16 9.56 2.08
N ALA A 233 1.77 9.72 0.90
CA ALA A 233 1.08 10.28 -0.27
C ALA A 233 -0.12 9.40 -0.67
N ILE A 234 0.10 8.10 -0.82
CA ILE A 234 -0.96 7.13 -1.15
C ILE A 234 -2.11 7.19 -0.15
N ALA A 235 -1.81 7.21 1.16
CA ALA A 235 -2.84 7.23 2.20
C ALA A 235 -3.68 8.53 2.22
N ARG A 236 -3.16 9.65 1.70
CA ARG A 236 -3.90 10.92 1.61
C ARG A 236 -4.83 10.97 0.40
N GLU A 237 -4.41 10.38 -0.71
CA GLU A 237 -5.16 10.38 -1.97
C GLU A 237 -6.19 9.24 -2.07
N LEU A 238 -6.23 8.36 -1.06
CA LEU A 238 -7.24 7.33 -1.00
C LEU A 238 -8.62 7.97 -0.82
N PRO A 239 -9.60 7.70 -1.71
CA PRO A 239 -10.91 8.29 -1.57
C PRO A 239 -11.57 7.84 -0.26
N PRO A 240 -12.40 8.69 0.38
CA PRO A 240 -13.18 8.26 1.53
C PRO A 240 -14.16 7.15 1.13
N ALA A 241 -14.44 6.24 2.06
CA ALA A 241 -15.53 5.26 1.87
C ALA A 241 -16.86 5.99 1.67
N SER A 242 -17.60 5.59 0.62
CA SER A 242 -18.93 6.13 0.30
C SER A 242 -19.99 5.64 1.29
#